data_AF-A0A7J4U7T9-F1
#
_entry.id   AF-A0A7J4U7T9-F1
#
_cell.length_a   1.000
_cell.length_b   1.000
_cell.length_c   1.000
_cell.angle_alpha   90.00
_cell.angle_beta   90.00
_cell.angle_gamma   90.00
#
_symmetry.space_group_name_H-M   'P 1'
#
loop_
_entity.id
_entity.type
_entity.pdbx_description
1 polymer ?
#
loop_
_entity_poly.entity_id
_entity_poly.type
_entity_poly.pdbx_seq_one_letter_code
_entity_poly.pdbx_strand_id
1 'polypeptide(L)'
;MTSQMEPMVFSYAYYNVNDFQRIMAVFNMMQDKGLFLVDKEDMAKEEMIGSFIQSYPKNHWNPLAGPNAKQVLGSAEIKNHILKIETHSKNGLKKMRGLLEQMLGESIAFQKEEFKDVMDMLKKQ
;
A
#
# COMPACT_ATOMS: atom_id res chain seq x y z
N MET A 1 -15.87 1.96 -24.96
CA MET A 1 -15.60 2.69 -23.70
C MET A 1 -14.11 2.98 -23.66
N THR A 2 -13.73 4.22 -23.93
CA THR A 2 -12.32 4.64 -23.83
C THR A 2 -11.94 4.61 -22.35
N SER A 3 -11.10 3.63 -21.98
CA SER A 3 -10.45 3.59 -20.67
C SER A 3 -9.58 4.83 -20.55
N GLN A 4 -10.10 5.92 -19.99
CA GLN A 4 -9.29 7.06 -19.59
C GLN A 4 -8.27 6.53 -18.58
N MET A 5 -7.03 6.40 -19.00
CA MET A 5 -5.91 6.08 -18.10
C MET A 5 -5.88 7.18 -17.05
N GLU A 6 -6.09 6.81 -15.78
CA GLU A 6 -5.91 7.76 -14.69
C GLU A 6 -4.47 8.30 -14.73
N PRO A 7 -4.28 9.62 -14.58
CA PRO A 7 -2.94 10.16 -14.47
C PRO A 7 -2.22 9.48 -13.31
N MET A 8 -0.94 9.15 -13.51
CA MET A 8 -0.14 8.55 -12.46
C MET A 8 0.05 9.59 -11.35
N VAL A 9 -0.51 9.31 -10.18
CA VAL A 9 -0.51 10.20 -9.02
C VAL A 9 -0.10 9.37 -7.81
N PHE A 10 0.98 9.77 -7.15
CA PHE A 10 1.33 9.20 -5.87
C PHE A 10 0.30 9.64 -4.84
N SER A 11 -0.45 8.66 -4.32
CA SER A 11 -1.61 8.87 -3.47
C SER A 11 -1.31 8.25 -2.12
N TYR A 12 -1.39 9.06 -1.07
CA TYR A 12 -1.01 8.70 0.28
C TYR A 12 -2.19 8.80 1.25
N ALA A 13 -2.30 7.84 2.17
CA ALA A 13 -3.16 7.94 3.34
C ALA A 13 -2.33 7.70 4.60
N TYR A 14 -2.60 8.48 5.63
CA TYR A 14 -1.89 8.43 6.90
C TYR A 14 -2.89 8.14 8.02
N TYR A 15 -2.50 7.25 8.93
CA TYR A 15 -3.30 6.84 10.08
C TYR A 15 -2.44 6.85 11.34
N ASN A 16 -3.03 7.24 12.46
CA ASN A 16 -2.45 6.96 13.77
C ASN A 16 -2.62 5.47 14.08
N VAL A 17 -1.57 4.85 14.62
CA VAL A 17 -1.57 3.47 15.08
C VAL A 17 -1.96 3.44 16.55
N ASN A 18 -3.09 2.81 16.84
CA ASN A 18 -3.57 2.63 18.21
C ASN A 18 -3.17 1.25 18.77
N ASP A 19 -2.91 0.28 17.89
CA ASP A 19 -2.54 -1.09 18.26
C ASP A 19 -1.60 -1.69 17.20
N PHE A 20 -0.29 -1.57 17.45
CA PHE A 20 0.74 -2.07 16.53
C PHE A 20 0.67 -3.60 16.36
N GLN A 21 0.44 -4.35 17.43
CA GLN A 21 0.42 -5.81 17.40
C GLN A 21 -0.70 -6.35 16.52
N ARG A 22 -1.90 -5.76 16.63
CA ARG A 22 -3.02 -6.12 15.75
C ARG A 22 -2.77 -5.75 14.29
N ILE A 23 -2.14 -4.61 14.05
CA ILE A 23 -1.76 -4.22 12.68
C ILE A 23 -0.78 -5.24 12.09
N MET A 24 0.26 -5.62 12.83
CA MET A 24 1.23 -6.63 12.40
C MET A 24 0.58 -7.99 12.16
N ALA A 25 -0.34 -8.42 13.03
CA ALA A 25 -1.08 -9.66 12.85
C ALA A 25 -1.87 -9.67 11.52
N VAL A 26 -2.47 -8.54 11.15
CA VAL A 26 -3.18 -8.39 9.88
C VAL A 26 -2.23 -8.42 8.68
N PHE A 27 -1.09 -7.72 8.74
CA PHE A 27 -0.11 -7.76 7.66
C PHE A 27 0.52 -9.15 7.49
N ASN A 28 0.78 -9.88 8.58
CA ASN A 28 1.24 -11.27 8.53
C ASN A 28 0.19 -12.18 7.87
N MET A 29 -1.08 -12.03 8.22
CA MET A 29 -2.15 -12.77 7.54
C MET A 29 -2.23 -12.43 6.04
N MET A 30 -2.01 -11.17 5.65
CA MET A 30 -1.96 -10.78 4.24
C MET A 30 -0.76 -11.41 3.52
N GLN A 31 0.40 -11.48 4.20
CA GLN A 31 1.60 -12.13 3.69
C GLN A 31 1.38 -13.63 3.47
N ASP A 32 0.75 -14.33 4.42
CA ASP A 32 0.40 -15.75 4.30
C ASP A 32 -0.53 -16.02 3.11
N LYS A 33 -1.42 -15.07 2.80
CA LYS A 33 -2.31 -15.09 1.63
C LYS A 33 -1.61 -14.65 0.34
N GLY A 34 -0.34 -14.28 0.40
CA GLY A 34 0.47 -13.83 -0.73
C GLY A 34 0.07 -12.45 -1.27
N LEU A 35 -0.59 -11.62 -0.46
CA LEU A 35 -1.11 -10.28 -0.78
C LEU A 35 -0.19 -9.15 -0.29
N PHE A 36 0.79 -9.47 0.55
CA PHE A 36 1.75 -8.52 1.09
C PHE A 36 3.15 -9.14 1.14
N LEU A 37 4.18 -8.32 0.96
CA LEU A 37 5.58 -8.69 1.17
C LEU A 37 6.18 -7.73 2.19
N VAL A 38 6.80 -8.27 3.24
CA VAL A 38 7.55 -7.48 4.21
C VAL A 38 8.97 -7.28 3.67
N ASP A 39 9.35 -6.02 3.53
CA ASP A 39 10.69 -5.61 3.06
C ASP A 39 11.62 -5.35 4.25
N LYS A 40 11.08 -4.81 5.35
CA LYS A 40 11.80 -4.55 6.61
C LYS A 40 10.84 -4.63 7.79
N GLU A 41 11.28 -5.24 8.90
CA GLU A 41 10.53 -5.28 10.16
C GLU A 41 11.48 -5.09 11.35
N ASP A 42 11.08 -4.27 12.33
CA ASP A 42 11.75 -4.09 13.62
C ASP A 42 10.71 -3.97 14.73
N MET A 43 10.38 -5.10 15.35
CA MET A 43 9.37 -5.19 16.41
C MET A 43 9.74 -4.40 17.67
N ALA A 44 11.03 -4.16 17.93
CA ALA A 44 11.47 -3.39 19.10
C ALA A 44 11.21 -1.88 18.92
N LYS A 45 11.17 -1.42 17.67
CA LYS A 45 10.88 -0.02 17.32
C LYS A 45 9.46 0.20 16.82
N GLU A 46 8.65 -0.85 16.79
CA GLU A 46 7.31 -0.84 16.16
C GLU A 46 7.36 -0.30 14.72
N GLU A 47 8.36 -0.75 13.94
CA GLU A 47 8.54 -0.34 12.54
C GLU A 47 8.30 -1.51 11.57
N MET A 48 7.66 -1.21 10.45
CA MET A 48 7.52 -2.16 9.34
C MET A 48 7.45 -1.42 8.00
N ILE A 49 8.08 -1.97 6.97
CA ILE A 49 7.96 -1.52 5.59
C ILE A 49 7.61 -2.74 4.74
N GLY A 50 6.61 -2.61 3.89
CA GLY A 50 6.26 -3.66 2.96
C GLY A 50 5.40 -3.19 1.80
N SER A 51 5.13 -4.12 0.90
CA SER A 51 4.52 -3.86 -0.39
C SER A 51 3.26 -4.71 -0.58
N PHE A 52 2.16 -4.07 -0.99
CA PHE A 52 0.95 -4.76 -1.42
C PHE A 52 1.16 -5.33 -2.81
N ILE A 53 0.84 -6.61 -3.00
CA ILE A 53 1.08 -7.29 -4.26
C ILE A 53 -0.13 -8.08 -4.73
N GLN A 54 -0.17 -8.31 -6.03
CA GLN A 54 -1.16 -9.17 -6.66
C GLN A 54 -0.50 -9.99 -7.77
N SER A 55 -0.91 -11.25 -7.90
CA SER A 55 -0.55 -12.05 -9.08
C SER A 55 -1.10 -11.38 -10.34
N TYR A 56 -0.32 -11.37 -11.42
CA TYR A 56 -0.82 -10.88 -12.70
C TYR A 56 -2.08 -11.66 -13.13
N PRO A 57 -3.07 -11.00 -13.75
CA PRO A 57 -4.22 -11.68 -14.33
C PRO A 57 -3.80 -12.77 -15.33
N LYS A 58 -4.58 -13.85 -15.43
CA LYS A 58 -4.38 -14.85 -16.49
C LYS A 58 -4.38 -14.14 -17.85
N ASN A 59 -3.38 -14.40 -18.68
CA ASN A 59 -3.13 -13.78 -19.99
C ASN A 59 -2.58 -12.34 -19.98
N HIS A 60 -2.20 -11.80 -18.82
CA HIS A 60 -1.41 -10.56 -18.77
C HIS A 60 0.08 -10.91 -18.91
N TRP A 61 0.63 -10.75 -20.12
CA TRP A 61 2.05 -10.98 -20.37
C TRP A 61 2.86 -9.72 -20.03
N ASN A 62 3.78 -9.84 -19.07
CA ASN A 62 4.81 -8.83 -18.86
C ASN A 62 6.14 -9.40 -19.42
N PRO A 63 6.65 -8.88 -20.56
CA PRO A 63 7.87 -9.38 -21.21
C PRO A 63 9.12 -9.30 -20.32
N LEU A 64 9.11 -8.41 -19.33
CA LEU A 64 10.23 -8.18 -18.42
C LEU A 64 10.12 -8.99 -17.12
N ALA A 65 9.02 -9.74 -16.94
CA ALA A 65 8.74 -10.44 -15.69
C ALA A 65 8.67 -11.95 -15.91
N GLY A 66 9.40 -12.71 -15.07
CA GLY A 66 9.42 -14.17 -15.14
C GLY A 66 8.07 -14.80 -14.78
N PRO A 67 7.90 -16.12 -15.03
CA PRO A 67 6.77 -16.86 -14.52
C PRO A 67 6.68 -16.69 -12.99
N ASN A 68 5.50 -16.33 -12.48
CA ASN A 68 5.20 -15.96 -11.08
C ASN A 68 5.54 -14.53 -10.64
N ALA A 69 5.86 -13.62 -11.56
CA ALA A 69 5.96 -12.21 -11.21
C ALA A 69 4.66 -11.71 -10.57
N LYS A 70 4.80 -10.79 -9.63
CA LYS A 70 3.67 -10.11 -8.98
C LYS A 70 3.71 -8.63 -9.32
N GLN A 71 2.54 -8.04 -9.45
CA GLN A 71 2.38 -6.60 -9.58
C GLN A 71 2.39 -5.97 -8.19
N VAL A 72 3.18 -4.91 -8.01
CA VAL A 72 3.10 -4.05 -6.82
C VAL A 72 1.94 -3.08 -7.00
N LEU A 73 1.01 -3.08 -6.04
CA LEU A 73 -0.17 -2.21 -6.05
C LEU A 73 0.05 -0.94 -5.22
N GLY A 74 1.00 -0.98 -4.30
CA GLY A 74 1.29 0.08 -3.34
C GLY A 74 2.21 -0.41 -2.23
N SER A 75 2.45 0.44 -1.24
CA SER A 75 3.26 0.12 -0.06
C SER A 75 2.60 0.55 1.24
N ALA A 76 3.05 -0.06 2.32
CA ALA A 76 2.74 0.33 3.69
C ALA A 76 4.03 0.57 4.46
N GLU A 77 4.04 1.62 5.28
CA GLU A 77 5.11 1.95 6.20
C GLU A 77 4.50 2.25 7.57
N ILE A 78 4.97 1.57 8.60
CA ILE A 78 4.66 1.88 9.99
C ILE A 78 5.92 2.44 10.64
N LYS A 79 5.81 3.66 11.16
CA LYS A 79 6.90 4.33 11.88
C LYS A 79 6.36 5.44 12.76
N ASN A 80 6.91 5.60 13.97
CA ASN A 80 6.51 6.65 14.92
C ASN A 80 4.98 6.68 15.18
N HIS A 81 4.36 5.50 15.35
CA HIS A 81 2.91 5.34 15.50
C HIS A 81 2.07 5.88 14.34
N ILE A 82 2.66 6.03 13.15
CA ILE A 82 1.95 6.37 11.93
C ILE A 82 2.02 5.20 10.96
N LEU A 83 0.86 4.76 10.48
CA LEU A 83 0.73 3.91 9.31
C LEU A 83 0.53 4.81 8.09
N LYS A 84 1.47 4.75 7.15
CA LYS A 84 1.40 5.40 5.85
C LYS A 84 1.13 4.34 4.78
N ILE A 85 0.14 4.60 3.94
CA ILE A 85 -0.20 3.79 2.78
C ILE A 85 0.04 4.61 1.52
N GLU A 86 0.70 4.01 0.53
CA GLU A 86 0.99 4.64 -0.76
C GLU A 86 0.44 3.78 -1.90
N THR A 87 -0.14 4.42 -2.91
CA THR A 87 -0.54 3.79 -4.18
C THR A 87 -0.31 4.74 -5.34
N HIS A 88 -0.28 4.23 -6.58
CA HIS A 88 -0.02 5.04 -7.77
C HIS A 88 -1.29 5.60 -8.44
N SER A 89 -2.44 5.51 -7.76
CA SER A 89 -3.72 6.05 -8.24
C SER A 89 -4.66 6.39 -7.08
N LYS A 90 -5.53 7.39 -7.27
CA LYS A 90 -6.54 7.76 -6.27
C LYS A 90 -7.51 6.62 -6.00
N ASN A 91 -7.91 5.91 -7.05
CA ASN A 91 -8.81 4.76 -6.94
C ASN A 91 -8.14 3.57 -6.24
N GLY A 92 -6.83 3.36 -6.46
CA GLY A 92 -6.03 2.39 -5.73
C GLY A 92 -6.03 2.69 -4.23
N LEU A 93 -5.76 3.95 -3.85
CA LEU A 93 -5.76 4.37 -2.46
C LEU A 93 -7.11 4.15 -1.80
N LYS A 94 -8.20 4.54 -2.47
CA LYS A 94 -9.57 4.38 -1.95
C LYS A 94 -9.91 2.91 -1.67
N LYS A 95 -9.53 2.00 -2.57
CA LYS A 95 -9.73 0.55 -2.38
C LYS A 95 -8.91 0.01 -1.22
N MET A 96 -7.63 0.40 -1.14
CA MET A 96 -6.73 -0.05 -0.09
C MET A 96 -7.18 0.43 1.29
N ARG A 97 -7.60 1.70 1.37
CA ARG A 97 -8.19 2.26 2.60
C ARG A 97 -9.41 1.47 3.05
N GLY A 98 -10.39 1.25 2.17
CA GLY A 98 -11.60 0.53 2.54
C GLY A 98 -11.31 -0.88 3.06
N LEU A 99 -10.33 -1.57 2.45
CA LEU A 99 -9.87 -2.87 2.92
C LEU A 99 -9.21 -2.78 4.31
N LEU A 100 -8.29 -1.84 4.51
CA LEU A 100 -7.56 -1.68 5.77
C LEU A 100 -8.48 -1.23 6.90
N GLU A 101 -9.39 -0.29 6.67
CA GLU A 101 -10.40 0.13 7.65
C GLU A 101 -11.30 -1.05 8.06
N GLN A 102 -11.69 -1.90 7.12
CA GLN A 102 -12.46 -3.11 7.41
C GLN A 102 -11.69 -4.11 8.27
N MET A 103 -10.38 -4.27 8.03
CA MET A 103 -9.56 -5.29 8.70
C MET A 103 -8.99 -4.82 10.05
N LEU A 104 -8.58 -3.56 10.12
CA LEU A 104 -7.91 -2.97 11.27
C LEU A 104 -8.88 -2.26 12.21
N GLY A 105 -9.97 -1.70 11.68
CA GLY A 105 -10.98 -1.01 12.49
C GLY A 105 -10.35 0.00 13.44
N GLU A 106 -10.62 -0.16 14.74
CA GLU A 106 -10.15 0.73 15.80
C GLU A 106 -8.63 0.73 16.03
N SER A 107 -7.89 -0.24 15.47
CA SER A 107 -6.42 -0.28 15.55
C SER A 107 -5.74 0.87 14.80
N ILE A 108 -6.47 1.55 13.91
CA ILE A 108 -6.01 2.72 13.18
C ILE A 108 -7.02 3.86 13.30
N ALA A 109 -6.54 5.09 13.28
CA ALA A 109 -7.38 6.28 13.18
C ALA A 109 -6.93 7.15 12.01
N PHE A 110 -7.83 7.46 11.09
CA PHE A 110 -7.52 8.27 9.92
C PHE A 110 -7.00 9.67 10.31
N GLN A 111 -5.89 10.08 9.70
CA GLN A 111 -5.27 11.39 9.94
C GLN A 111 -5.46 12.32 8.74
N LYS A 112 -4.97 11.92 7.56
CA LYS A 112 -5.00 12.75 6.35
C LYS A 112 -4.76 11.95 5.07
N GLU A 113 -5.09 12.57 3.94
CA GLU A 113 -4.73 12.12 2.59
C GLU A 113 -3.89 13.17 1.87
N GLU A 114 -2.95 12.71 1.04
CA GLU A 114 -2.14 13.57 0.19
C GLU A 114 -2.06 13.00 -1.23
N PHE A 115 -2.09 13.87 -2.24
CA PHE A 115 -1.97 13.48 -3.65
C PHE A 115 -0.85 14.30 -4.29
N LYS A 116 0.11 13.62 -4.91
CA LYS A 116 1.23 14.26 -5.61
C LYS A 116 1.22 13.81 -7.06
N ASP A 117 1.05 14.78 -7.95
CA ASP A 117 1.22 14.56 -9.38
C ASP A 117 2.72 14.36 -9.68
N VAL A 118 3.04 13.35 -10.49
CA VAL A 118 4.41 13.06 -10.93
C VAL A 118 5.03 14.27 -11.63
N MET A 119 4.25 15.00 -12.43
CA MET A 119 4.74 16.18 -13.16
C MET A 119 5.11 17.33 -12.21
N ASP A 120 4.40 17.47 -11.09
CA ASP A 120 4.70 18.48 -10.08
C ASP A 120 5.91 18.09 -9.22
N MET A 121 6.19 16.80 -9.08
CA MET A 121 7.39 16.30 -8.41
C MET A 121 8.64 16.51 -9.27
N LEU A 122 8.55 16.28 -10.58
CA LEU A 122 9.68 16.47 -11.51
C LEU A 122 10.11 17.93 -11.67
N LYS A 123 9.19 18.89 -11.49
CA LYS A 123 9.49 20.33 -11.56
C LYS A 123 10.15 20.90 -10.31
N LYS A 124 10.20 20.14 -9.20
CA LYS A 124 10.76 20.57 -7.92
C LYS A 124 12.19 20.06 -7.66
N GLN A 125 12.81 19.42 -8.64
CA GLN A 125 14.24 19.08 -8.66
C GLN A 125 15.01 20.11 -9.48
#